data_AF-A0A7S2UHG4-F1
#
_entry.id   AF-A0A7S2UHG4-F1
#
_cell.length_a   1.000
_cell.length_b   1.000
_cell.length_c   1.000
_cell.angle_alpha   90.00
_cell.angle_beta   90.00
_cell.angle_gamma   90.00
#
_symmetry.space_group_name_H-M   'P 1'
#
loop_
_entity.id
_entity.type
_entity.pdbx_description
1 polymer ?
#
loop_
_entity_poly.entity_id
_entity_poly.type
_entity_poly.pdbx_seq_one_letter_code
_entity_poly.pdbx_strand_id
1 'polypeptide(L)'
;FFVYYRQFTMSFDGIDDKVPDEMSRYIISFLDVPTLVQKRVVCRSWQILFTHVIDQKAPTPKAFQSRRELNLAVSKYTKYIHADAEEFATTYGWPIGRWDVSHVQDFSWLFCNGESFNKNINSLDVSGATSMEYMFGGAKLFNQDLSSWNTSNVQGMTGMFN
;
A
#
# COMPACT_ATOMS: atom_id res chain seq x y z
N PHE A 1 31.42 -11.65 10.53
CA PHE A 1 30.11 -11.01 10.77
C PHE A 1 29.34 -10.64 9.51
N PHE A 2 29.98 -10.37 8.35
CA PHE A 2 29.26 -10.02 7.10
C PHE A 2 28.99 -11.18 6.11
N VAL A 3 29.44 -12.41 6.40
CA VAL A 3 29.30 -13.54 5.45
C VAL A 3 28.09 -14.46 5.77
N TYR A 4 27.53 -14.39 6.97
CA TYR A 4 26.50 -15.35 7.41
C TYR A 4 25.06 -15.01 7.01
N TYR A 5 24.77 -13.81 6.50
CA TYR A 5 23.38 -13.38 6.25
C TYR A 5 22.94 -13.47 4.78
N ARG A 6 23.83 -13.87 3.86
CA ARG A 6 23.50 -13.97 2.42
C ARG A 6 22.65 -15.20 2.05
N GLN A 7 22.26 -16.02 3.02
CA GLN A 7 21.60 -17.31 2.78
C GLN A 7 20.43 -17.61 3.72
N PHE A 8 19.86 -16.61 4.40
CA PHE A 8 18.70 -16.86 5.24
C PHE A 8 17.39 -16.75 4.47
N THR A 9 17.00 -17.87 3.84
CA THR A 9 15.62 -18.35 3.86
C THR A 9 15.31 -18.81 5.29
N MET A 10 15.25 -17.88 6.25
CA MET A 10 14.81 -18.18 7.61
C MET A 10 13.30 -17.93 7.65
N SER A 11 12.53 -18.98 7.89
CA SER A 11 11.22 -18.79 8.52
C SER A 11 11.48 -18.03 9.83
N PHE A 12 10.82 -16.89 10.00
CA PHE A 12 10.91 -16.10 11.23
C PHE A 12 10.04 -16.68 12.34
N ASP A 13 9.39 -17.83 12.13
CA ASP A 13 8.40 -18.43 13.04
C ASP A 13 8.99 -18.94 14.39
N GLY A 14 10.22 -18.53 14.75
CA GLY A 14 10.84 -18.88 16.04
C GLY A 14 11.89 -17.88 16.57
N ILE A 15 12.06 -16.70 15.93
CA ILE A 15 12.99 -15.66 16.40
C ILE A 15 12.29 -14.60 17.25
N ASP A 16 10.97 -14.45 17.08
CA ASP A 16 10.16 -13.35 17.63
C ASP A 16 10.24 -13.22 19.16
N ASP A 17 10.43 -14.31 19.89
CA ASP A 17 10.48 -14.27 21.36
C ASP A 17 11.87 -13.92 21.94
N LYS A 18 12.91 -13.77 21.10
CA LYS A 18 14.31 -13.67 21.58
C LYS A 18 15.07 -12.42 21.15
N VAL A 19 14.57 -11.63 20.20
CA VAL A 19 15.25 -10.40 19.75
C VAL A 19 14.47 -9.18 20.26
N PRO A 20 15.07 -8.33 21.11
CA PRO A 20 14.43 -7.10 21.55
C PRO A 20 14.05 -6.20 20.37
N ASP A 21 12.87 -5.56 20.44
CA ASP A 21 12.35 -4.67 19.39
C ASP A 21 13.36 -3.62 18.89
N GLU A 22 14.18 -3.09 19.79
CA GLU A 22 15.21 -2.09 19.48
C GLU A 22 16.31 -2.66 18.57
N MET A 23 16.74 -3.90 18.81
CA MET A 23 17.71 -4.61 17.98
C MET A 23 17.11 -4.97 16.63
N SER A 24 15.84 -5.38 16.61
CA SER A 24 15.10 -5.64 15.36
C SER A 24 15.00 -4.38 14.51
N ARG A 25 14.67 -3.22 15.11
CA ARG A 25 14.65 -1.90 14.45
C ARG A 25 16.02 -1.51 13.91
N TYR A 26 17.08 -1.70 14.70
CA TYR A 26 18.44 -1.43 14.28
C TYR A 26 18.83 -2.28 13.05
N ILE A 27 18.55 -3.57 13.05
CA ILE A 27 18.88 -4.47 11.93
C ILE A 27 18.15 -4.06 10.65
N ILE A 28 16.84 -3.83 10.73
CA ILE A 28 16.06 -3.46 9.54
C ILE A 28 16.35 -2.03 9.07
N SER A 29 16.92 -1.18 9.91
CA SER A 29 17.41 0.15 9.52
C SER A 29 18.54 0.11 8.49
N PHE A 30 19.17 -1.05 8.25
CA PHE A 30 20.16 -1.20 7.17
C PHE A 30 19.57 -1.64 5.83
N LEU A 31 18.30 -2.06 5.79
CA LEU A 31 17.64 -2.51 4.57
C LEU A 31 17.05 -1.31 3.81
N ASP A 32 17.06 -1.38 2.48
CA ASP A 32 16.38 -0.39 1.64
C ASP A 32 14.86 -0.60 1.62
N VAL A 33 14.11 0.43 1.22
CA VAL A 33 12.64 0.39 1.17
C VAL A 33 12.12 -0.77 0.29
N PRO A 34 12.68 -1.04 -0.90
CA PRO A 34 12.36 -2.25 -1.67
C PRO A 34 12.45 -3.53 -0.82
N THR A 35 13.60 -3.82 -0.23
CA THR A 35 13.83 -5.03 0.56
C THR A 35 12.89 -5.12 1.76
N LEU A 36 12.65 -4.00 2.46
CA LEU A 36 11.70 -3.94 3.57
C LEU A 36 10.28 -4.27 3.12
N VAL A 37 9.88 -3.73 1.96
CA VAL A 37 8.60 -4.03 1.33
C VAL A 37 8.55 -5.53 1.01
N GLN A 38 9.50 -6.11 0.28
CA GLN A 38 9.52 -7.55 -0.04
C GLN A 38 9.39 -8.46 1.20
N LYS A 39 10.08 -8.12 2.30
CA LYS A 39 10.13 -8.94 3.53
C LYS A 39 8.96 -8.71 4.49
N ARG A 40 7.99 -7.84 4.17
CA ARG A 40 6.89 -7.48 5.09
C ARG A 40 5.86 -8.57 5.39
N VAL A 41 5.85 -9.68 4.64
CA VAL A 41 4.81 -10.74 4.71
C VAL A 41 5.19 -11.87 5.66
N VAL A 42 6.12 -11.60 6.58
CA VAL A 42 6.74 -12.60 7.44
C VAL A 42 5.85 -12.96 8.63
N CYS A 43 5.52 -12.00 9.50
CA CYS A 43 4.58 -12.16 10.61
C CYS A 43 4.01 -10.79 11.02
N ARG A 44 3.00 -10.77 11.89
CA ARG A 44 2.33 -9.52 12.30
C ARG A 44 3.28 -8.54 13.01
N SER A 45 4.17 -9.03 13.88
CA SER A 45 5.15 -8.21 14.61
C SER A 45 6.15 -7.57 13.64
N TRP A 46 6.73 -8.36 12.73
CA TRP A 46 7.62 -7.85 11.69
C TRP A 46 6.91 -6.91 10.73
N GLN A 47 5.66 -7.17 10.35
CA GLN A 47 4.89 -6.29 9.47
C GLN A 47 4.74 -4.88 10.09
N ILE A 48 4.51 -4.79 11.39
CA ILE A 48 4.42 -3.50 12.11
C ILE A 48 5.79 -2.79 12.08
N LEU A 49 6.87 -3.50 12.43
CA LEU A 49 8.22 -2.93 12.45
C LEU A 49 8.67 -2.46 11.05
N PHE A 50 8.44 -3.28 10.02
CA PHE A 50 8.74 -2.92 8.63
C PHE A 50 7.95 -1.70 8.19
N THR A 51 6.65 -1.62 8.53
CA THR A 51 5.84 -0.45 8.19
C THR A 51 6.39 0.83 8.82
N HIS A 52 6.77 0.78 10.09
CA HIS A 52 7.35 1.94 10.78
C HIS A 52 8.66 2.41 10.15
N VAL A 53 9.54 1.48 9.77
CA VAL A 53 10.84 1.83 9.17
C VAL A 53 10.70 2.26 7.72
N ILE A 54 9.74 1.70 6.97
CA ILE A 54 9.36 2.20 5.65
C ILE A 54 8.90 3.66 5.77
N ASP A 55 8.04 3.98 6.74
CA ASP A 55 7.52 5.34 6.93
C ASP A 55 8.60 6.38 7.25
N GLN A 56 9.65 6.00 7.98
CA GLN A 56 10.78 6.89 8.29
C GLN A 56 11.71 7.11 7.09
N LYS A 57 11.79 6.13 6.19
CA LYS A 57 12.75 6.11 5.09
C LYS A 57 12.16 6.49 3.74
N ALA A 58 10.86 6.30 3.56
CA ALA A 58 10.22 6.53 2.28
C ALA A 58 10.25 8.03 1.96
N PRO A 59 10.67 8.42 0.74
CA PRO A 59 10.52 9.79 0.30
C PRO A 59 9.03 10.15 0.29
N THR A 60 8.73 11.46 0.35
CA THR A 60 7.36 11.94 0.18
C THR A 60 6.76 11.31 -1.09
N PRO A 61 5.60 10.64 -0.99
CA PRO A 61 4.92 10.08 -2.15
C PRO A 61 4.79 11.09 -3.27
N LYS A 62 5.22 10.71 -4.48
CA LYS A 62 4.97 11.50 -5.68
C LYS A 62 3.45 11.54 -5.92
N ALA A 63 2.91 12.75 -6.06
CA ALA A 63 1.52 12.94 -6.45
C ALA A 63 1.24 12.36 -7.85
N PHE A 64 0.15 11.61 -7.98
CA PHE A 64 -0.35 11.16 -9.28
C PHE A 64 -0.79 12.36 -10.11
N GLN A 65 -0.24 12.53 -11.31
CA GLN A 65 -0.53 13.69 -12.18
C GLN A 65 -1.73 13.45 -13.10
N SER A 66 -2.21 12.20 -13.21
CA SER A 66 -3.35 11.85 -14.05
C SER A 66 -4.05 10.59 -13.58
N ARG A 67 -5.33 10.46 -13.93
CA ARG A 67 -6.10 9.22 -13.75
C ARG A 67 -5.44 8.01 -14.43
N ARG A 68 -4.81 8.21 -15.59
CA ARG A 68 -4.09 7.13 -16.29
C ARG A 68 -2.92 6.60 -15.46
N GLU A 69 -2.11 7.50 -14.88
CA GLU A 69 -0.99 7.14 -14.01
C GLU A 69 -1.49 6.35 -12.79
N LEU A 70 -2.56 6.82 -12.13
CA LEU A 70 -3.18 6.14 -11.01
C LEU A 70 -3.71 4.75 -11.39
N ASN A 71 -4.36 4.61 -12.56
CA ASN A 71 -4.86 3.30 -13.04
C ASN A 71 -3.73 2.29 -13.22
N LEU A 72 -2.63 2.73 -13.82
CA LEU A 72 -1.48 1.89 -14.07
C LEU A 72 -0.84 1.45 -12.76
N ALA A 73 -0.73 2.35 -11.78
CA ALA A 73 -0.24 1.98 -10.46
C ALA A 73 -1.17 1.00 -9.74
N VAL A 74 -2.49 1.24 -9.73
CA VAL A 74 -3.45 0.31 -9.09
C VAL A 74 -3.43 -1.06 -9.76
N SER A 75 -3.50 -1.12 -11.09
CA SER A 75 -3.47 -2.40 -11.83
C SER A 75 -2.18 -3.19 -11.57
N LYS A 76 -1.04 -2.51 -11.43
CA LYS A 76 0.21 -3.17 -11.03
C LYS A 76 0.17 -3.65 -9.59
N TYR A 77 -0.31 -2.81 -8.67
CA TYR A 77 -0.42 -3.11 -7.25
C TYR A 77 -1.35 -4.29 -6.96
N THR A 78 -2.47 -4.40 -7.69
CA THR A 78 -3.46 -5.49 -7.49
C THR A 78 -3.10 -6.78 -8.23
N LYS A 79 -2.39 -6.70 -9.36
CA LYS A 79 -2.06 -7.85 -10.21
C LYS A 79 -0.73 -8.53 -9.87
N TYR A 80 0.29 -7.78 -9.43
CA TYR A 80 1.65 -8.32 -9.31
C TYR A 80 2.11 -8.45 -7.86
N ILE A 81 2.28 -9.71 -7.48
CA ILE A 81 3.02 -10.14 -6.31
C ILE A 81 4.52 -10.07 -6.66
N HIS A 82 5.19 -9.04 -6.12
CA HIS A 82 6.64 -8.92 -5.84
C HIS A 82 7.65 -8.34 -6.85
N ALA A 83 7.53 -8.44 -8.19
CA ALA A 83 8.65 -8.02 -9.05
C ALA A 83 8.78 -6.49 -9.27
N ASP A 84 7.67 -5.77 -9.46
CA ASP A 84 7.70 -4.32 -9.80
C ASP A 84 7.08 -3.44 -8.72
N ALA A 85 6.41 -4.03 -7.72
CA ALA A 85 5.73 -3.29 -6.66
C ALA A 85 6.69 -2.46 -5.78
N GLU A 86 7.98 -2.79 -5.80
CA GLU A 86 9.03 -2.12 -5.02
C GLU A 86 9.43 -0.76 -5.58
N GLU A 87 9.59 -0.65 -6.90
CA GLU A 87 9.86 0.63 -7.56
C GLU A 87 8.68 1.60 -7.34
N PHE A 88 7.45 1.09 -7.49
CA PHE A 88 6.24 1.88 -7.24
C PHE A 88 6.10 2.28 -5.77
N ALA A 89 6.44 1.41 -4.82
CA ALA A 89 6.43 1.73 -3.39
C ALA A 89 7.41 2.86 -3.04
N THR A 90 8.58 2.90 -3.69
CA THR A 90 9.55 3.99 -3.49
C THR A 90 9.14 5.30 -4.15
N THR A 91 8.31 5.26 -5.20
CA THR A 91 7.89 6.44 -5.95
C THR A 91 6.58 7.03 -5.40
N TYR A 92 5.54 6.21 -5.24
CA TYR A 92 4.19 6.62 -4.83
C TYR A 92 3.88 6.29 -3.38
N GLY A 93 4.79 5.62 -2.67
CA GLY A 93 4.60 5.22 -1.28
C GLY A 93 3.98 3.84 -1.11
N TRP A 94 4.16 3.31 0.10
CA TRP A 94 3.57 2.07 0.58
C TRP A 94 3.02 2.28 1.99
N PRO A 95 1.86 1.73 2.36
CA PRO A 95 0.89 1.01 1.52
C PRO A 95 0.10 1.95 0.59
N ILE A 96 -0.81 1.38 -0.23
CA ILE A 96 -1.69 2.13 -1.14
C ILE A 96 -2.44 3.29 -0.47
N GLY A 97 -2.79 3.19 0.82
CA GLY A 97 -3.41 4.28 1.57
C GLY A 97 -2.54 5.53 1.78
N ARG A 98 -1.25 5.49 1.44
CA ARG A 98 -0.34 6.67 1.49
C ARG A 98 -0.19 7.38 0.15
N TRP A 99 -0.87 6.91 -0.89
CA TRP A 99 -0.75 7.50 -2.21
C TRP A 99 -1.33 8.91 -2.24
N ASP A 100 -0.58 9.85 -2.82
CA ASP A 100 -1.07 11.20 -3.05
C ASP A 100 -1.89 11.25 -4.34
N VAL A 101 -3.21 11.23 -4.17
CA VAL A 101 -4.22 11.26 -5.24
C VAL A 101 -4.87 12.63 -5.42
N SER A 102 -4.32 13.68 -4.80
CA SER A 102 -4.93 15.02 -4.71
C SER A 102 -5.19 15.70 -6.07
N HIS A 103 -4.45 15.33 -7.13
CA HIS A 103 -4.64 15.87 -8.48
C HIS A 103 -5.56 15.01 -9.37
N VAL A 104 -6.10 13.91 -8.85
CA VAL A 104 -7.00 13.02 -9.60
C VAL A 104 -8.45 13.33 -9.20
N GLN A 105 -9.31 13.52 -10.20
CA GLN A 105 -10.73 13.84 -9.98
C GLN A 105 -11.64 12.64 -10.27
N ASP A 106 -11.28 11.81 -11.24
CA ASP A 106 -12.07 10.66 -11.64
C ASP A 106 -11.51 9.37 -11.02
N PHE A 107 -12.23 8.72 -10.11
CA PHE A 107 -11.87 7.43 -9.50
C PHE A 107 -12.70 6.27 -10.03
N SER A 108 -13.47 6.51 -11.10
CA SER A 108 -14.39 5.51 -11.64
C SER A 108 -13.66 4.23 -12.02
N TRP A 109 -14.21 3.08 -11.67
CA TRP A 109 -13.67 1.75 -11.99
C TRP A 109 -12.30 1.41 -11.39
N LEU A 110 -11.74 2.21 -10.48
CA LEU A 110 -10.34 2.07 -10.05
C LEU A 110 -10.02 0.70 -9.43
N PHE A 111 -10.94 0.13 -8.65
CA PHE A 111 -10.83 -1.19 -8.04
C PHE A 111 -11.93 -2.15 -8.51
N CYS A 112 -12.55 -1.87 -9.67
CA CYS A 112 -13.61 -2.71 -10.22
C CYS A 112 -13.10 -4.14 -10.47
N ASN A 113 -13.92 -5.13 -10.12
CA ASN A 113 -13.63 -6.57 -10.16
C ASN A 113 -12.42 -6.99 -9.32
N GLY A 114 -11.98 -6.15 -8.37
CA GLY A 114 -10.97 -6.50 -7.38
C GLY A 114 -11.53 -7.42 -6.30
N GLU A 115 -11.94 -8.64 -6.63
CA GLU A 115 -12.66 -9.54 -5.72
C GLU A 115 -11.96 -9.72 -4.36
N SER A 116 -10.62 -9.74 -4.36
CA SER A 116 -9.78 -9.90 -3.17
C SER A 116 -9.27 -8.58 -2.58
N PHE A 117 -9.63 -7.44 -3.14
CA PHE A 117 -9.17 -6.12 -2.70
C PHE A 117 -9.83 -5.74 -1.37
N ASN A 118 -9.02 -5.59 -0.32
CA ASN A 118 -9.47 -5.14 1.00
C ASN A 118 -8.35 -4.37 1.74
N LYS A 119 -7.61 -3.52 1.01
CA LYS A 119 -6.49 -2.77 1.59
C LYS A 119 -7.00 -1.46 2.18
N ASN A 120 -6.45 -1.07 3.32
CA ASN A 120 -6.80 0.19 3.95
C ASN A 120 -6.42 1.39 3.04
N ILE A 121 -7.43 2.19 2.73
CA ILE A 121 -7.38 3.40 1.89
C ILE A 121 -8.09 4.58 2.55
N ASN A 122 -8.39 4.50 3.85
CA ASN A 122 -9.10 5.54 4.60
C ASN A 122 -8.36 6.89 4.63
N SER A 123 -7.04 6.85 4.47
CA SER A 123 -6.15 8.02 4.46
C SER A 123 -6.00 8.69 3.09
N LEU A 124 -6.61 8.15 2.02
CA LEU A 124 -6.59 8.81 0.72
C LEU A 124 -7.39 10.13 0.80
N ASP A 125 -6.78 11.23 0.39
CA ASP A 125 -7.48 12.51 0.22
C ASP A 125 -8.23 12.52 -1.12
N VAL A 126 -9.51 12.15 -1.05
CA VAL A 126 -10.43 12.14 -2.20
C VAL A 126 -11.27 13.42 -2.32
N SER A 127 -10.91 14.50 -1.59
CA SER A 127 -11.70 15.74 -1.58
C SER A 127 -11.81 16.40 -2.95
N GLY A 128 -10.87 16.15 -3.87
CA GLY A 128 -10.92 16.60 -5.27
C GLY A 128 -11.76 15.74 -6.21
N ALA A 129 -12.32 14.63 -5.74
CA ALA A 129 -13.03 13.68 -6.59
C ALA A 129 -14.36 14.23 -7.14
N THR A 130 -14.58 14.04 -8.43
CA THR A 130 -15.83 14.38 -9.14
C THR A 130 -16.60 13.14 -9.59
N SER A 131 -15.94 11.98 -9.76
CA SER A 131 -16.59 10.72 -10.11
C SER A 131 -15.99 9.54 -9.36
N MET A 132 -16.83 8.63 -8.86
CA MET A 132 -16.47 7.38 -8.18
C MET A 132 -17.30 6.19 -8.69
N GLU A 133 -17.82 6.27 -9.92
CA GLU A 133 -18.69 5.24 -10.49
C GLU A 133 -17.99 3.88 -10.54
N TYR A 134 -18.65 2.83 -10.05
CA TYR A 134 -18.14 1.46 -10.03
C TYR A 134 -16.72 1.32 -9.42
N MET A 135 -16.28 2.26 -8.57
CA MET A 135 -14.94 2.24 -8.00
C MET A 135 -14.61 0.92 -7.29
N PHE A 136 -15.57 0.34 -6.58
CA PHE A 136 -15.48 -0.97 -5.93
C PHE A 136 -16.51 -1.97 -6.50
N GLY A 137 -17.02 -1.74 -7.71
CA GLY A 137 -17.97 -2.65 -8.34
C GLY A 137 -17.34 -4.05 -8.50
N GLY A 138 -17.92 -5.09 -7.92
CA GLY A 138 -17.40 -6.46 -7.91
C GLY A 138 -16.26 -6.71 -6.90
N ALA A 139 -15.91 -5.76 -6.03
CA ALA A 139 -14.89 -5.93 -4.99
C ALA A 139 -15.44 -6.66 -3.75
N LYS A 140 -15.74 -7.95 -3.90
CA LYS A 140 -16.49 -8.80 -2.94
C LYS A 140 -15.96 -8.80 -1.50
N LEU A 141 -14.65 -8.67 -1.29
CA LEU A 141 -14.04 -8.67 0.05
C LEU A 141 -13.80 -7.28 0.64
N PHE A 142 -14.11 -6.21 -0.09
CA PHE A 142 -13.85 -4.84 0.37
C PHE A 142 -14.79 -4.46 1.52
N ASN A 143 -14.21 -4.16 2.68
CA ASN A 143 -14.96 -3.78 3.89
C ASN A 143 -14.14 -2.83 4.77
N GLN A 144 -13.52 -1.82 4.16
CA GLN A 144 -12.76 -0.80 4.89
C GLN A 144 -13.68 0.36 5.30
N ASP A 145 -13.38 0.98 6.45
CA ASP A 145 -14.07 2.20 6.87
C ASP A 145 -13.63 3.39 6.01
N LEU A 146 -14.61 4.00 5.34
CA LEU A 146 -14.44 5.17 4.46
C LEU A 146 -15.12 6.43 5.02
N SER A 147 -15.53 6.43 6.29
CA SER A 147 -16.26 7.54 6.92
C SER A 147 -15.47 8.87 6.96
N SER A 148 -14.14 8.81 6.82
CA SER A 148 -13.26 9.98 6.76
C SER A 148 -13.23 10.65 5.38
N TRP A 149 -13.77 10.03 4.33
CA TRP A 149 -13.70 10.56 2.98
C TRP A 149 -14.62 11.77 2.81
N ASN A 150 -14.04 12.88 2.35
CA ASN A 150 -14.82 14.03 1.93
C ASN A 150 -15.30 13.82 0.48
N THR A 151 -16.59 13.53 0.31
CA THR A 151 -17.20 13.30 -1.00
C THR A 151 -18.08 14.46 -1.47
N SER A 152 -17.92 15.68 -0.91
CA SER A 152 -18.79 16.82 -1.22
C SER A 152 -18.77 17.25 -2.68
N ASN A 153 -17.68 16.95 -3.40
CA ASN A 153 -17.48 17.33 -4.81
C ASN A 153 -17.89 16.22 -5.80
N VAL A 154 -18.25 15.03 -5.31
CA VAL A 154 -18.57 13.88 -6.16
C VAL A 154 -19.94 14.07 -6.79
N GLN A 155 -20.00 13.94 -8.12
CA GLN A 155 -21.21 14.07 -8.92
C GLN A 155 -21.82 12.71 -9.28
N GLY A 156 -21.00 11.66 -9.32
CA GLY A 156 -21.43 10.30 -9.69
C GLY A 156 -20.85 9.22 -8.78
N MET A 157 -21.71 8.37 -8.22
CA MET A 157 -21.37 7.18 -7.43
C MET A 157 -22.11 5.92 -7.90
N THR A 158 -22.63 5.94 -9.14
CA THR A 158 -23.38 4.83 -9.72
C THR A 158 -22.59 3.53 -9.60
N GLY A 159 -23.21 2.51 -8.99
CA GLY A 159 -22.60 1.18 -8.85
C GLY A 159 -21.32 1.13 -8.00
N MET A 160 -21.00 2.15 -7.20
CA MET A 160 -19.74 2.25 -6.44
C MET A 160 -19.41 0.98 -5.63
N PHE A 161 -20.41 0.32 -5.05
CA PHE A 161 -20.28 -0.90 -4.25
C PHE A 161 -21.14 -2.07 -4.76
N ASN A 162 -21.50 -2.08 -6.05
CA ASN A 162 -22.34 -3.15 -6.63
C ASN A 162 -21.57 -4.46 -6.77
#